data_AF-A0A8T1C2V4-F1
#
_entry.id   AF-A0A8T1C2V4-F1
#
_cell.length_a   1.000
_cell.length_b   1.000
_cell.length_c   1.000
_cell.angle_alpha   90.00
_cell.angle_beta   90.00
_cell.angle_gamma   90.00
#
_symmetry.space_group_name_H-M   'P 1'
#
loop_
_entity.id
_entity.type
_entity.pdbx_description
1 polymer ?
#
loop_
_entity_poly.entity_id
_entity_poly.type
_entity_poly.pdbx_seq_one_letter_code
_entity_poly.pdbx_strand_id
1 'polypeptide(L)'
;MVQHPRLNDQGFWDQFNRAQTVEEVGSAITAGTEQVFDTSGDVGKLRARLDSAYSGRQALEVQLLTQTGLRENAELFARQATAEIDELKTELERAKDSDAAHLRR
;
A
#
# COMPACT_ATOMS: atom_id res chain seq x y z
N MET A 1 35.13 -2.69 39.01
CA MET A 1 33.84 -3.33 39.37
C MET A 1 32.73 -2.43 38.88
N VAL A 2 32.06 -2.79 37.78
CA VAL A 2 30.86 -2.07 37.33
C VAL A 2 29.68 -2.90 37.79
N GLN A 3 28.88 -2.35 38.70
CA GLN A 3 27.63 -2.97 39.13
C GLN A 3 26.61 -2.77 37.99
N HIS A 4 26.15 -3.87 37.39
CA HIS A 4 24.99 -3.84 36.50
C HIS A 4 23.73 -3.78 37.36
N PRO A 5 22.85 -2.77 37.18
CA PRO A 5 21.54 -2.80 37.81
C PRO A 5 20.72 -3.91 37.16
N ARG A 6 20.45 -4.98 37.91
CA ARG A 6 19.39 -5.95 37.58
C ARG A 6 18.05 -5.28 37.88
N LEU A 7 17.48 -4.57 36.90
CA LEU A 7 16.14 -3.99 37.02
C LEU A 7 15.32 -4.30 35.77
N ASN A 8 14.76 -5.51 35.76
CA ASN A 8 13.51 -5.89 35.08
C ASN A 8 13.29 -5.38 33.64
N ASP A 9 14.09 -5.87 32.69
CA ASP A 9 13.99 -5.58 31.25
C ASP A 9 12.66 -6.04 30.59
N GLN A 10 11.82 -6.80 31.28
CA GLN A 10 10.58 -7.35 30.72
C GLN A 10 9.60 -6.25 30.28
N GLY A 11 9.45 -5.18 31.05
CA GLY A 11 8.58 -4.05 30.69
C GLY A 11 9.06 -3.30 29.45
N PHE A 12 10.39 -3.17 29.28
CA PHE A 12 11.00 -2.60 28.07
C PHE A 12 10.72 -3.50 26.86
N TRP A 13 11.02 -4.80 26.97
CA TRP A 13 10.81 -5.73 25.86
C TRP A 13 9.33 -5.86 25.49
N ASP A 14 8.42 -5.83 26.46
CA ASP A 14 6.97 -5.85 26.20
C ASP A 14 6.49 -4.57 25.48
N GLN A 15 7.02 -3.40 25.83
CA GLN A 15 6.67 -2.14 25.19
C GLN A 15 7.29 -2.00 23.79
N PHE A 16 8.54 -2.44 23.63
CA PHE A 16 9.23 -2.52 22.35
C PHE A 16 8.52 -3.50 21.39
N ASN A 17 8.15 -4.70 21.86
CA ASN A 17 7.46 -5.70 21.05
C ASN A 17 6.03 -5.30 20.67
N ARG A 18 5.41 -4.36 21.42
CA ARG A 18 4.08 -3.82 21.11
C ARG A 18 4.11 -2.60 20.20
N ALA A 19 5.27 -1.98 19.98
CA ALA A 19 5.38 -0.79 19.15
C ALA A 19 5.07 -1.14 17.69
N GLN A 20 4.15 -0.38 17.09
CA GLN A 20 3.71 -0.57 15.70
C GLN A 20 4.27 0.49 14.76
N THR A 21 4.80 1.58 15.33
CA THR A 21 5.33 2.73 14.60
C THR A 21 6.75 3.08 15.02
N VAL A 22 7.50 3.73 14.12
CA VAL A 22 8.89 4.20 14.36
C VAL A 22 8.97 5.14 15.57
N GLU A 23 7.92 5.93 15.79
CA GLU A 23 7.84 6.89 16.88
C GLU A 23 7.64 6.19 18.24
N GLU A 24 6.84 5.12 18.27
CA GLU A 24 6.67 4.25 19.45
C GLU A 24 7.93 3.43 19.75
N VAL A 25 8.58 2.89 18.71
CA VAL A 25 9.88 2.19 18.85
C VAL A 25 10.94 3.16 19.36
N GLY A 26 10.98 4.37 18.80
CA GLY A 26 11.87 5.44 19.24
C GLY A 26 11.64 5.82 20.70
N SER A 27 10.39 5.98 21.10
CA SER A 27 10.01 6.32 22.47
C SER A 27 10.33 5.19 23.46
N ALA A 28 10.13 3.93 23.09
CA ALA A 28 10.49 2.77 23.93
C ALA A 28 12.01 2.64 24.12
N ILE A 29 12.78 2.90 23.06
CA ILE A 29 14.25 2.93 23.11
C ILE A 29 14.73 4.09 24.01
N THR A 30 14.20 5.30 23.82
CA THR A 30 14.56 6.46 24.65
C THR A 30 14.17 6.26 26.12
N ALA A 31 12.98 5.72 26.40
CA ALA A 31 12.51 5.50 27.77
C ALA A 31 13.25 4.39 28.53
N GLY A 32 13.75 3.37 27.83
CA GLY A 32 14.46 2.25 28.47
C GLY A 32 15.98 2.43 28.55
N THR A 33 16.59 3.25 27.69
CA THR A 33 17.99 3.02 27.32
C THR A 33 18.83 4.25 26.95
N GLU A 34 18.56 5.41 27.54
CA GLU A 34 19.35 6.65 27.36
C GLU A 34 20.88 6.50 27.56
N GLN A 35 21.39 5.37 28.04
CA GLN A 35 22.83 5.15 28.23
C GLN A 35 23.44 3.91 27.53
N VAL A 36 22.65 2.94 27.04
CA VAL A 36 23.20 1.64 26.60
C VAL A 36 23.11 1.41 25.08
N PHE A 37 22.07 1.92 24.42
CA PHE A 37 21.82 1.64 23.00
C PHE A 37 22.35 2.74 22.07
N ASP A 38 22.48 3.98 22.55
CA ASP A 38 23.07 5.09 21.77
C ASP A 38 24.58 4.92 21.47
N THR A 39 25.28 4.05 22.20
CA THR A 39 26.70 3.73 21.95
C THR A 39 26.91 2.51 21.04
N SER A 40 25.85 1.77 20.72
CA SER A 40 25.92 0.60 19.84
C SER A 40 25.70 1.03 18.39
N GLY A 41 26.79 1.18 17.63
CA GLY A 41 26.74 1.54 16.20
C GLY A 41 25.87 0.60 15.34
N ASP A 42 25.55 -0.59 15.84
CA ASP A 42 24.68 -1.55 15.15
C ASP A 42 23.19 -1.25 15.35
N VAL A 43 22.78 -0.71 16.51
CA VAL A 43 21.37 -0.35 16.78
C VAL A 43 20.96 0.85 15.94
N GLY A 44 21.80 1.89 15.86
CA GLY A 44 21.54 3.06 15.00
C GLY A 44 21.40 2.68 13.52
N LYS A 45 22.25 1.77 13.03
CA LYS A 45 22.14 1.24 11.65
C LYS A 45 20.86 0.45 11.43
N LEU A 46 20.46 -0.38 12.41
CA LEU A 46 19.21 -1.13 12.32
C LEU A 46 18.00 -0.21 12.30
N ARG A 47 17.98 0.85 13.12
CA ARG A 47 16.91 1.86 13.12
C ARG A 47 16.81 2.58 11.77
N ALA A 48 17.93 3.06 11.22
CA ALA A 48 17.93 3.71 9.90
C ALA A 48 17.43 2.78 8.78
N ARG A 49 17.80 1.49 8.82
CA ARG A 49 17.31 0.49 7.87
C ARG A 49 15.81 0.23 8.03
N LEU A 50 15.32 0.19 9.27
CA LEU A 50 13.90 0.02 9.57
C LEU A 50 13.07 1.20 9.04
N ASP A 51 13.51 2.42 9.30
CA ASP A 51 12.85 3.66 8.82
C ASP A 51 12.81 3.70 7.28
N SER A 52 13.91 3.32 6.64
CA SER A 52 13.99 3.21 5.18
C SER A 52 13.04 2.13 4.64
N ALA A 53 12.92 0.98 5.32
CA ALA A 53 12.02 -0.09 4.90
C ALA A 53 10.55 0.32 5.04
N TYR A 54 10.18 1.01 6.13
CA TYR A 54 8.83 1.54 6.32
C TYR A 54 8.48 2.58 5.25
N SER A 55 9.39 3.50 4.97
CA SER A 55 9.20 4.51 3.92
C SER A 55 9.06 3.86 2.54
N GLY A 56 9.89 2.84 2.25
CA GLY A 56 9.78 2.06 1.02
C GLY A 56 8.45 1.32 0.89
N ARG A 57 7.97 0.70 1.97
CA ARG A 57 6.65 0.04 2.01
C ARG A 57 5.52 1.03 1.73
N GLN A 58 5.52 2.19 2.38
CA GLN A 58 4.49 3.20 2.19
C GLN A 58 4.47 3.74 0.74
N ALA A 59 5.64 3.94 0.14
CA ALA A 59 5.73 4.33 -1.27
C ALA A 59 5.14 3.25 -2.21
N LEU A 60 5.42 1.98 -1.95
CA LEU A 60 4.84 0.86 -2.70
C LEU A 60 3.32 0.76 -2.53
N GLU A 61 2.79 1.01 -1.33
CA GLU A 61 1.35 1.03 -1.08
C GLU A 61 0.63 2.13 -1.88
N VAL A 62 1.22 3.32 -1.94
CA VAL A 62 0.68 4.43 -2.76
C VAL A 62 0.72 4.07 -4.26
N GLN A 63 1.81 3.46 -4.73
CA GLN A 63 1.92 3.00 -6.12
C GLN A 63 0.87 1.93 -6.44
N LEU A 64 0.66 0.96 -5.54
CA LEU A 64 -0.33 -0.10 -5.71
C LEU A 64 -1.74 0.49 -5.81
N LEU A 65 -2.11 1.41 -4.90
CA LEU A 65 -3.42 2.07 -4.93
C LEU A 65 -3.65 2.81 -6.25
N THR A 66 -2.61 3.52 -6.74
CA THR A 66 -2.68 4.23 -8.02
C THR A 66 -2.89 3.26 -9.19
N GLN A 67 -2.16 2.14 -9.22
CA GLN A 67 -2.30 1.12 -10.26
C GLN A 67 -3.68 0.45 -10.22
N THR A 68 -4.22 0.17 -9.03
CA THR A 68 -5.57 -0.37 -8.88
C THR A 68 -6.61 0.58 -9.45
N GLY A 69 -6.54 1.88 -9.12
CA GLY A 69 -7.44 2.88 -9.69
C GLY A 69 -7.36 2.99 -11.21
N LEU A 70 -6.15 2.93 -11.78
CA LEU A 70 -5.97 2.90 -13.23
C LEU A 70 -6.58 1.64 -13.87
N ARG A 71 -6.41 0.48 -13.24
CA ARG A 71 -6.99 -0.78 -13.70
C ARG A 71 -8.51 -0.72 -13.70
N GLU A 72 -9.11 -0.28 -12.60
CA GLU A 72 -10.56 -0.15 -12.47
C GLU A 72 -11.15 0.79 -13.52
N ASN A 73 -10.46 1.90 -13.80
CA ASN A 73 -10.88 2.84 -14.85
C ASN A 73 -10.81 2.20 -16.25
N ALA A 74 -9.73 1.48 -16.56
CA ALA A 74 -9.61 0.76 -17.82
C ALA A 74 -10.69 -0.31 -18.00
N GLU A 75 -11.03 -1.04 -16.94
CA GLU A 75 -12.14 -2.01 -16.95
C GLU A 75 -13.49 -1.34 -17.20
N LEU A 76 -13.73 -0.15 -16.62
CA LEU A 76 -14.95 0.62 -16.87
C LEU A 76 -15.06 1.03 -18.34
N PHE A 77 -14.00 1.58 -18.93
CA PHE A 77 -13.98 1.96 -20.34
C PHE A 77 -14.19 0.76 -21.25
N ALA A 78 -13.57 -0.39 -20.96
CA ALA A 78 -13.76 -1.61 -21.74
C ALA A 78 -15.23 -2.07 -21.73
N ARG A 79 -15.91 -1.98 -20.58
CA ARG A 79 -17.34 -2.31 -20.47
C ARG A 79 -18.21 -1.34 -21.26
N GLN A 80 -17.91 -0.03 -21.18
CA GLN A 80 -18.64 0.99 -21.94
C GLN A 80 -18.49 0.77 -23.46
N ALA A 81 -17.25 0.60 -23.94
CA ALA A 81 -16.99 0.32 -25.34
C ALA A 81 -17.69 -0.97 -25.82
N THR A 82 -17.72 -2.01 -24.98
CA THR A 82 -18.45 -3.24 -25.29
C THR A 82 -19.95 -2.99 -25.48
N ALA A 83 -20.57 -2.23 -24.56
CA ALA A 83 -21.98 -1.89 -24.67
C ALA A 83 -22.28 -1.06 -25.93
N GLU A 84 -21.44 -0.06 -26.23
CA GLU A 84 -21.58 0.77 -27.43
C GLU A 84 -21.45 -0.05 -28.72
N ILE A 85 -20.50 -0.99 -28.78
CA ILE A 85 -20.36 -1.92 -29.91
C ILE A 85 -21.63 -2.75 -30.12
N ASP A 86 -22.24 -3.26 -29.05
CA ASP A 86 -23.44 -4.08 -29.16
C ASP A 86 -24.69 -3.27 -29.54
N GLU A 87 -24.78 -2.02 -29.09
CA GLU A 87 -25.78 -1.06 -29.55
C GLU A 87 -25.64 -0.78 -31.04
N LEU A 88 -24.44 -0.41 -31.50
CA LEU A 88 -24.14 -0.14 -32.91
C LEU A 88 -24.42 -1.35 -33.81
N LYS A 89 -24.13 -2.58 -33.36
CA LYS A 89 -24.50 -3.79 -34.09
C LYS A 89 -26.01 -3.92 -34.24
N THR A 90 -26.76 -3.64 -33.18
CA THR A 90 -28.23 -3.72 -33.19
C THR A 90 -28.82 -2.67 -34.13
N GLU A 91 -28.30 -1.44 -34.10
CA GLU A 91 -28.69 -0.38 -35.01
C GLU A 91 -28.39 -0.72 -36.47
N LEU A 92 -27.21 -1.28 -36.73
CA LEU A 92 -26.80 -1.71 -38.07
C LEU A 92 -27.76 -2.77 -38.64
N GLU A 93 -28.15 -3.77 -37.85
CA GLU A 93 -29.10 -4.78 -38.31
C GLU A 93 -30.48 -4.17 -38.59
N ARG A 94 -30.97 -3.25 -37.74
CA ARG A 94 -32.22 -2.52 -38.01
C ARG A 94 -32.17 -1.71 -39.30
N ALA A 95 -31.05 -1.03 -39.56
CA ALA A 95 -30.86 -0.25 -40.78
C ALA A 95 -30.88 -1.16 -42.02
N LYS A 96 -30.17 -2.29 -41.98
CA LYS A 96 -30.18 -3.29 -43.06
C LYS A 96 -31.58 -3.82 -43.36
N ASP A 97 -32.35 -4.14 -42.31
CA ASP A 97 -33.71 -4.64 -42.47
C ASP A 97 -34.65 -3.59 -43.08
N SER A 98 -34.51 -2.33 -42.66
CA SER A 98 -35.26 -1.20 -43.21
C SER A 98 -34.96 -1.00 -44.70
N ASP A 99 -33.68 -0.97 -45.07
CA ASP A 99 -33.25 -0.82 -46.47
C ASP A 99 -33.73 -1.98 -47.34
N ALA A 100 -33.62 -3.22 -46.85
CA ALA A 100 -34.13 -4.40 -47.55
C ALA A 100 -35.66 -4.35 -47.75
N ALA A 101 -36.40 -3.77 -46.81
CA ALA A 101 -37.85 -3.57 -46.95
C ALA A 101 -38.18 -2.49 -47.99
N HIS A 102 -37.41 -1.40 -48.05
CA HIS A 102 -37.59 -0.35 -49.05
C HIS A 102 -37.31 -0.83 -50.48
N LEU A 103 -36.29 -1.66 -50.69
CA LEU A 103 -35.94 -2.22 -52.01
C LEU A 103 -36.95 -3.25 -52.54
N ARG A 104 -37.84 -3.78 -51.68
CA ARG A 104 -38.89 -4.74 -52.07
C ARG A 104 -40.23 -4.09 -52.41
N ARG A 105 -40.38 -2.78 -52.21
CA ARG A 105 -41.56 -1.99 -52.61
C ARG A 105 -41.36 -1.35 -53.97
#